data_AF-A0A8B6BWQ5-F1
#
_entry.id   AF-A0A8B6BWQ5-F1
#
_cell.length_a   1.000
_cell.length_b   1.000
_cell.length_c   1.000
_cell.angle_alpha   90.00
_cell.angle_beta   90.00
_cell.angle_gamma   90.00
#
_symmetry.space_group_name_H-M   'P 1'
#
loop_
_entity.id
_entity.type
_entity.pdbx_description
1 polymer ?
#
loop_
_entity_poly.entity_id
_entity_poly.type
_entity_poly.pdbx_seq_one_letter_code
_entity_poly.pdbx_strand_id
1 'polypeptide(L)'
;MLVETVNLKKACYHCKQKKGHHRSLCPKKFPSQHKEVSHLADEICESEENVPENSLLSSGDIVLMQTVQITVSNIEVNETEVVRLLMDSGCQRTYITENLSKRLNLNKKATEEITLVTFVADKPNTLRTQKVSLKIRLKDGVCMLIEANVVPKITGSILRRPLQIDVYENVKCLCNNLQLADTLPSCLESSTIKIRIGNDYYLDIILPQKIEIQQGLYLLGSKLGWILTGRSQLSD
;
A
#
# COMPACT_ATOMS: atom_id res chain seq x y z
N MET A 1 -22.31 13.69 -21.72
CA MET A 1 -22.53 15.14 -21.68
C MET A 1 -23.95 15.38 -21.21
N LEU A 2 -24.12 15.89 -19.99
CA LEU A 2 -25.26 16.63 -19.44
C LEU A 2 -24.97 16.78 -17.94
N VAL A 3 -24.29 17.88 -17.59
CA VAL A 3 -24.10 18.26 -16.18
C VAL A 3 -25.33 19.09 -15.81
N GLU A 4 -26.22 18.49 -15.03
CA GLU A 4 -27.40 19.15 -14.49
C GLU A 4 -26.97 20.37 -13.66
N THR A 5 -27.61 21.50 -13.95
CA THR A 5 -27.30 22.80 -13.34
C THR A 5 -27.90 22.88 -11.94
N VAL A 6 -27.06 22.65 -10.92
CA VAL A 6 -27.45 22.81 -9.52
C VAL A 6 -27.75 24.28 -9.21
N ASN A 7 -29.01 24.54 -8.83
CA ASN A 7 -29.55 25.87 -8.54
C ASN A 7 -29.03 26.40 -7.19
N LEU A 8 -27.79 26.91 -7.16
CA LEU A 8 -27.16 27.48 -5.97
C LEU A 8 -27.75 28.87 -5.65
N LYS A 9 -28.49 28.98 -4.55
CA LYS A 9 -29.13 30.23 -4.07
C LYS A 9 -28.14 31.30 -3.54
N LYS A 10 -26.81 31.11 -3.62
CA LYS A 10 -25.79 32.05 -3.11
C LYS A 10 -24.68 32.31 -4.13
N ALA A 11 -24.20 33.57 -4.20
CA ALA A 11 -23.14 33.98 -5.13
C ALA A 11 -21.80 33.27 -4.88
N CYS A 12 -21.08 32.88 -5.94
CA CYS A 12 -19.69 32.46 -5.81
C CYS A 12 -18.85 33.56 -5.16
N TYR A 13 -17.96 33.16 -4.25
CA TYR A 13 -17.06 34.09 -3.59
C TYR A 13 -16.09 34.80 -4.55
N HIS A 14 -15.51 34.09 -5.53
CA HIS A 14 -14.37 34.57 -6.32
C HIS A 14 -14.72 35.47 -7.51
N CYS A 15 -15.75 35.14 -8.27
CA CYS A 15 -16.18 35.94 -9.44
C CYS A 15 -17.50 36.68 -9.18
N LYS A 16 -18.06 36.56 -7.98
CA LYS A 16 -19.35 37.16 -7.56
C LYS A 16 -20.56 36.74 -8.39
N GLN A 17 -20.40 35.76 -9.29
CA GLN A 17 -21.49 35.24 -10.12
C GLN A 17 -22.34 34.23 -9.34
N LYS A 18 -23.66 34.37 -9.43
CA LYS A 18 -24.64 33.54 -8.70
C LYS A 18 -24.94 32.19 -9.33
N LYS A 19 -24.63 32.03 -10.62
CA LYS A 19 -24.86 30.78 -11.37
C LYS A 19 -23.70 30.55 -12.33
N GLY A 20 -23.34 29.28 -12.56
CA GLY A 20 -22.37 28.89 -13.60
C GLY A 20 -21.11 28.12 -13.15
N HIS A 21 -20.97 27.74 -11.87
CA HIS A 21 -19.98 26.76 -11.38
C HIS A 21 -20.26 26.39 -9.91
N HIS A 22 -19.73 25.26 -9.46
CA HIS A 22 -19.75 24.90 -8.03
C HIS A 22 -18.81 25.82 -7.25
N ARG A 23 -19.21 26.32 -6.08
CA ARG A 23 -18.44 27.32 -5.31
C ARG A 23 -17.00 26.88 -4.96
N SER A 24 -16.81 25.58 -4.75
CA SER A 24 -15.49 24.96 -4.51
C SER A 24 -14.61 24.85 -5.76
N LEU A 25 -15.19 25.09 -6.93
CA LEU A 25 -14.56 25.02 -8.25
C LEU A 25 -14.81 26.35 -8.97
N CYS A 26 -14.16 27.46 -8.54
CA CYS A 26 -14.15 28.74 -9.29
C CYS A 26 -12.84 29.03 -10.05
N PRO A 27 -12.46 28.22 -11.04
CA PRO A 27 -11.27 28.40 -11.86
C PRO A 27 -11.42 29.37 -13.04
N LYS A 28 -12.50 30.19 -13.13
CA LYS A 28 -12.41 31.47 -13.90
C LYS A 28 -11.26 32.37 -13.41
N LYS A 29 -10.78 32.07 -12.20
CA LYS A 29 -9.55 32.58 -11.60
C LYS A 29 -8.40 31.58 -11.57
N PHE A 30 -8.61 30.30 -11.86
CA PHE A 30 -7.62 29.25 -11.62
C PHE A 30 -7.33 28.43 -12.88
N PRO A 31 -6.66 29.02 -13.89
CA PRO A 31 -5.66 28.30 -14.63
C PRO A 31 -4.31 28.42 -13.89
N SER A 32 -3.71 27.31 -13.47
CA SER A 32 -2.32 27.31 -13.02
C SER A 32 -1.42 26.96 -14.22
N GLN A 33 -1.02 28.00 -14.96
CA GLN A 33 0.15 28.01 -15.83
C GLN A 33 1.30 28.70 -15.09
N HIS A 34 2.22 27.95 -14.47
CA HIS A 34 3.53 28.50 -14.13
C HIS A 34 4.60 27.43 -14.35
N LYS A 35 5.45 27.70 -15.35
CA LYS A 35 6.80 27.17 -15.51
C LYS A 35 7.63 27.69 -14.32
N GLU A 36 8.05 26.82 -13.43
CA GLU A 36 9.22 27.07 -12.60
C GLU A 36 10.30 26.08 -13.04
N VAL A 37 11.39 26.63 -13.57
CA VAL A 37 12.59 25.89 -13.93
C VAL A 37 13.33 25.63 -12.61
N SER A 38 13.15 24.45 -12.02
CA SER A 38 14.00 23.99 -10.92
C SER A 38 15.20 23.25 -11.51
N HIS A 39 16.34 23.94 -11.58
CA HIS A 39 17.65 23.34 -11.79
C HIS A 39 18.00 22.43 -10.61
N LEU A 40 17.48 21.21 -10.60
CA LEU A 40 17.85 20.15 -9.64
C LEU A 40 17.97 18.77 -10.33
N ALA A 41 17.89 18.74 -11.66
CA ALA A 41 17.96 17.51 -12.45
C ALA A 41 19.39 17.14 -12.91
N ASP A 42 20.40 17.95 -12.58
CA ASP A 42 21.79 17.71 -12.94
C ASP A 42 22.66 17.75 -11.68
N GLU A 43 22.64 16.66 -10.88
CA GLU A 43 23.77 16.31 -10.00
C GLU A 43 23.61 14.83 -9.58
N ILE A 44 24.00 13.95 -10.50
CA ILE A 44 24.53 12.63 -10.15
C ILE A 44 25.99 12.88 -9.79
N CYS A 45 26.34 12.79 -8.50
CA CYS A 45 27.71 12.55 -8.08
C CYS A 45 27.74 11.63 -6.86
N GLU A 46 28.60 10.64 -6.99
CA GLU A 46 28.95 9.59 -6.06
C GLU A 46 29.31 10.15 -4.67
N SER A 47 28.70 9.57 -3.63
CA SER A 47 29.27 9.58 -2.29
C SER A 47 29.05 8.23 -1.63
N GLU A 48 30.15 7.51 -1.42
CA GLU A 48 30.20 6.26 -0.66
C GLU A 48 29.93 6.53 0.83
N GLU A 49 28.66 6.51 1.23
CA GLU A 49 28.29 6.25 2.63
C GLU A 49 27.12 5.24 2.66
N ASN A 50 27.33 4.12 3.36
CA ASN A 50 26.41 2.99 3.48
C ASN A 50 25.14 3.37 4.30
N VAL A 51 24.23 4.14 3.70
CA VAL A 51 22.86 4.30 4.20
C VAL A 51 21.98 3.30 3.45
N PRO A 52 21.20 2.42 4.11
CA PRO A 52 20.30 1.52 3.40
C PRO A 52 19.18 2.34 2.75
N GLU A 53 19.38 2.63 1.47
CA GLU A 53 18.70 3.61 0.60
C GLU A 53 17.25 3.23 0.21
N ASN A 54 16.50 2.58 1.10
CA ASN A 54 15.19 2.02 0.73
C ASN A 54 14.18 1.97 1.88
N SER A 55 14.49 2.58 3.03
CA SER A 55 13.56 2.62 4.16
C SER A 55 12.48 3.68 3.88
N LEU A 56 11.22 3.24 3.78
CA LEU A 56 10.04 4.12 3.82
C LEU A 56 9.97 4.81 5.20
N LEU A 57 10.82 5.81 5.44
CA LEU A 57 10.89 6.53 6.70
C LEU A 57 9.92 7.71 6.66
N SER A 58 8.96 7.71 7.58
CA SER A 58 8.37 8.94 8.07
C SER A 58 9.33 9.52 9.12
N SER A 59 9.73 10.78 8.97
CA SER A 59 10.35 11.51 10.08
C SER A 59 9.29 11.75 11.16
N GLY A 60 9.62 11.54 12.43
CA GLY A 60 8.77 11.86 13.58
C GLY A 60 7.98 10.69 14.15
N ASP A 61 7.03 10.11 13.40
CA ASP A 61 6.12 9.06 13.87
C ASP A 61 6.47 7.67 13.30
N ILE A 62 6.33 6.61 14.10
CA ILE A 62 6.40 5.22 13.59
C ILE A 62 5.05 4.89 12.95
N VAL A 63 5.02 4.69 11.64
CA VAL A 63 3.82 4.25 10.93
C VAL A 63 3.92 2.77 10.61
N LEU A 64 3.05 1.96 11.23
CA LEU A 64 2.93 0.54 10.93
C LEU A 64 2.10 0.35 9.67
N MET A 65 2.76 -0.10 8.62
CA MET A 65 2.11 -0.49 7.37
C MET A 65 1.26 -1.76 7.56
N GLN A 66 0.26 -1.95 6.70
CA GLN A 66 -0.62 -3.12 6.72
C GLN A 66 0.07 -4.34 6.12
N THR A 67 1.04 -4.89 6.85
CA THR A 67 1.76 -6.09 6.42
C THR A 67 1.12 -7.36 6.97
N VAL A 68 1.25 -8.45 6.22
CA VAL A 68 0.71 -9.76 6.57
C VAL A 68 1.72 -10.83 6.17
N GLN A 69 2.00 -11.78 7.05
CA GLN A 69 2.79 -12.97 6.73
C GLN A 69 1.85 -14.12 6.39
N ILE A 70 1.94 -14.61 5.16
CA ILE A 70 1.04 -15.65 4.65
C ILE A 70 1.80 -16.79 3.97
N THR A 71 1.18 -17.95 3.90
CA THR A 71 1.59 -19.01 2.97
C THR A 71 0.94 -18.78 1.61
N VAL A 72 1.76 -18.79 0.57
CA VAL A 72 1.33 -18.77 -0.82
C VAL A 72 1.72 -20.05 -1.53
N SER A 73 0.97 -20.44 -2.55
CA SER A 73 1.29 -21.62 -3.34
C SER A 73 0.98 -21.44 -4.81
N ASN A 74 1.65 -22.25 -5.63
CA ASN A 74 1.22 -22.48 -6.99
C ASN A 74 -0.13 -23.24 -7.00
N ILE A 75 -0.87 -23.11 -8.10
CA ILE A 75 -2.17 -23.76 -8.31
C ILE A 75 -1.98 -25.18 -8.85
N GLU A 76 -0.96 -25.38 -9.68
CA GLU A 76 -0.73 -26.58 -10.48
C GLU A 76 0.33 -27.50 -9.87
N VAL A 77 1.36 -26.93 -9.25
CA VAL A 77 2.41 -27.68 -8.55
C VAL A 77 2.34 -27.46 -7.05
N ASN A 78 2.81 -28.41 -6.26
CA ASN A 78 2.76 -28.37 -4.79
C ASN A 78 3.91 -27.53 -4.18
N GLU A 79 4.26 -26.42 -4.82
CA GLU A 79 5.26 -25.48 -4.32
C GLU A 79 4.60 -24.41 -3.44
N THR A 80 5.18 -24.19 -2.26
CA THR A 80 4.65 -23.25 -1.27
C THR A 80 5.76 -22.41 -0.67
N GLU A 81 5.47 -21.15 -0.37
CA GLU A 81 6.37 -20.27 0.37
C GLU A 81 5.64 -19.46 1.43
N VAL A 82 6.32 -19.17 2.53
CA VAL A 82 5.85 -18.17 3.50
C VAL A 82 6.48 -16.84 3.15
N VAL A 83 5.64 -15.83 2.89
CA VAL A 83 6.08 -14.51 2.44
C VAL A 83 5.34 -13.42 3.19
N ARG A 84 5.91 -12.22 3.19
CA ARG A 84 5.23 -11.02 3.66
C ARG A 84 4.63 -10.25 2.48
N LEU A 85 3.35 -9.93 2.60
CA LEU A 85 2.64 -9.06 1.69
C LEU A 85 2.33 -7.70 2.33
N LEU A 86 2.08 -6.71 1.48
CA LEU A 86 1.59 -5.39 1.85
C LEU A 86 0.17 -5.19 1.30
N MET A 87 -0.76 -4.77 2.14
CA MET A 87 -2.09 -4.34 1.74
C MET A 87 -2.05 -2.85 1.39
N ASP A 88 -2.33 -2.50 0.13
CA ASP A 88 -2.21 -1.14 -0.38
C ASP A 88 -3.43 -0.76 -1.22
N SER A 89 -4.42 -0.13 -0.59
CA SER A 89 -5.63 0.36 -1.26
C SER A 89 -5.35 1.51 -2.25
N GLY A 90 -4.17 2.14 -2.17
CA GLY A 90 -3.75 3.17 -3.13
C GLY A 90 -3.30 2.60 -4.47
N CYS A 91 -3.11 1.29 -4.57
CA CYS A 91 -2.71 0.63 -5.80
C CYS A 91 -3.89 -0.01 -6.50
N GLN A 92 -4.09 0.29 -7.77
CA GLN A 92 -5.21 -0.28 -8.54
C GLN A 92 -5.09 -1.80 -8.75
N ARG A 93 -3.86 -2.33 -8.81
CA ARG A 93 -3.56 -3.71 -9.17
C ARG A 93 -2.72 -4.40 -8.11
N THR A 94 -2.83 -5.72 -8.06
CA THR A 94 -1.99 -6.59 -7.26
C THR A 94 -0.71 -7.00 -8.01
N TYR A 95 0.41 -7.02 -7.29
CA TYR A 95 1.74 -7.26 -7.84
C TYR A 95 2.51 -8.33 -7.07
N ILE A 96 3.36 -9.06 -7.77
CA ILE A 96 4.26 -10.07 -7.21
C ILE A 96 5.68 -9.85 -7.73
N THR A 97 6.67 -10.05 -6.87
CA THR A 97 8.08 -9.98 -7.28
C THR A 97 8.45 -11.10 -8.25
N GLU A 98 9.27 -10.79 -9.25
CA GLU A 98 9.76 -11.78 -10.22
C GLU A 98 10.51 -12.93 -9.54
N ASN A 99 11.29 -12.63 -8.50
CA ASN A 99 11.98 -13.63 -7.70
C ASN A 99 11.01 -14.63 -7.05
N LEU A 100 9.93 -14.17 -6.41
CA LEU A 100 8.93 -15.09 -5.84
C LEU A 100 8.20 -15.88 -6.93
N SER A 101 7.83 -15.23 -8.03
CA SER A 101 7.18 -15.91 -9.17
C SER A 101 8.02 -17.05 -9.74
N LYS A 102 9.35 -16.88 -9.81
CA LYS A 102 10.29 -17.92 -10.28
C LYS A 102 10.39 -19.08 -9.28
N ARG A 103 10.49 -18.79 -7.98
CA ARG A 103 10.65 -19.83 -6.95
C ARG A 103 9.38 -20.66 -6.69
N LEU A 104 8.20 -20.08 -6.95
CA LEU A 104 6.92 -20.80 -6.95
C LEU A 104 6.59 -21.43 -8.31
N ASN A 105 7.51 -21.35 -9.29
CA ASN A 105 7.34 -21.86 -10.65
C ASN A 105 5.99 -21.46 -11.28
N LEU A 106 5.57 -20.21 -11.11
CA LEU A 106 4.25 -19.76 -11.56
C LEU A 106 4.20 -19.65 -13.09
N ASN A 107 3.12 -20.20 -13.67
CA ASN A 107 2.87 -20.08 -15.10
C ASN A 107 2.55 -18.63 -15.47
N LYS A 108 3.41 -18.07 -16.31
CA LYS A 108 3.26 -16.72 -16.87
C LYS A 108 2.20 -16.76 -17.96
N LYS A 109 1.16 -15.93 -17.79
CA LYS A 109 0.12 -15.67 -18.78
C LYS A 109 0.58 -14.59 -19.76
N ALA A 110 -0.36 -14.10 -20.58
CA ALA A 110 -0.13 -13.01 -21.52
C ALA A 110 0.52 -11.79 -20.84
N THR A 111 1.39 -11.12 -21.60
CA THR A 111 1.98 -9.85 -21.21
C THR A 111 0.93 -8.75 -21.36
N GLU A 112 0.78 -7.95 -20.32
CA GLU A 112 -0.06 -6.75 -20.30
C GLU A 112 0.82 -5.50 -20.22
N GLU A 113 0.28 -4.41 -20.74
CA GLU A 113 0.88 -3.10 -20.67
C GLU A 113 0.10 -2.26 -19.65
N ILE A 114 0.77 -1.89 -18.55
CA ILE A 114 0.18 -1.10 -17.46
C ILE A 114 0.73 0.30 -17.51
N THR A 115 -0.16 1.28 -17.62
CA THR A 115 0.17 2.69 -17.47
C THR A 115 0.22 3.05 -15.98
N LEU A 116 1.41 3.41 -15.50
CA LEU A 116 1.69 3.90 -14.16
C LEU A 116 1.61 5.43 -14.16
N VAL A 117 0.69 5.96 -13.37
CA VAL A 117 0.62 7.39 -13.07
C VAL A 117 1.07 7.55 -11.62
N THR A 118 2.19 8.23 -11.40
CA THR A 118 2.71 8.51 -10.06
C THR A 118 2.52 9.97 -9.72
N PHE A 119 2.47 10.29 -8.42
CA PHE A 119 2.23 11.66 -7.94
C PHE A 119 3.28 12.69 -8.39
N VAL A 120 4.48 12.24 -8.76
CA VAL A 120 5.63 13.09 -9.08
C VAL A 120 5.88 13.13 -10.60
N ALA A 121 5.35 12.20 -11.38
CA ALA A 121 5.65 12.13 -12.80
C ALA A 121 4.65 12.92 -13.63
N ASP A 122 5.17 13.91 -14.38
CA ASP A 122 4.40 14.68 -15.37
C ASP A 122 3.88 13.84 -16.53
N LYS A 123 4.52 12.68 -16.79
CA LYS A 123 4.14 11.75 -17.86
C LYS A 123 3.87 10.36 -17.29
N PRO A 124 2.79 9.69 -17.76
CA PRO A 124 2.57 8.29 -17.42
C PRO A 124 3.74 7.44 -17.90
N ASN A 125 4.24 6.58 -17.02
CA ASN A 125 5.22 5.56 -17.37
C ASN A 125 4.50 4.27 -17.75
N THR A 126 5.00 3.54 -18.73
CA THR A 126 4.38 2.29 -19.15
C THR A 126 5.23 1.10 -18.72
N LEU A 127 4.63 0.16 -18.00
CA LEU A 127 5.25 -1.08 -17.54
C LEU A 127 4.64 -2.27 -18.28
N ARG A 128 5.48 -3.03 -19.00
CA ARG A 128 5.09 -4.32 -19.56
C ARG A 128 5.31 -5.40 -18.51
N THR A 129 4.26 -6.13 -18.17
CA THR A 129 4.27 -7.10 -17.07
C THR A 129 3.50 -8.35 -17.46
N GLN A 130 3.91 -9.50 -16.96
CA GLN A 130 3.20 -10.75 -17.17
C GLN A 130 2.24 -10.98 -16.01
N LYS A 131 1.05 -11.51 -16.31
CA LYS A 131 0.14 -11.97 -15.25
C LYS A 131 0.48 -13.38 -14.81
N VAL A 132 0.29 -13.65 -13.52
CA VAL A 132 0.35 -14.99 -12.93
C VAL A 132 -0.83 -15.19 -12.00
N SER A 133 -1.16 -16.44 -11.70
CA SER A 133 -2.16 -16.78 -10.70
C SER A 133 -1.53 -17.61 -9.58
N LEU A 134 -1.94 -17.36 -8.35
CA LEU A 134 -1.44 -18.05 -7.16
C LEU A 134 -2.55 -18.17 -6.10
N LYS A 135 -2.37 -19.11 -5.19
CA LYS A 135 -3.25 -19.28 -4.02
C LYS A 135 -2.62 -18.60 -2.81
N ILE A 136 -3.42 -17.85 -2.05
CA ILE A 136 -3.07 -17.34 -0.72
C ILE A 136 -3.87 -18.13 0.32
N ARG A 137 -3.19 -18.63 1.37
CA ARG A 137 -3.84 -19.34 2.47
C ARG A 137 -4.44 -18.33 3.45
N LEU A 138 -5.75 -18.42 3.67
CA LEU A 138 -6.51 -17.63 4.63
C LEU A 138 -6.36 -18.22 6.05
N LYS A 139 -6.76 -17.44 7.07
CA LYS A 139 -6.62 -17.84 8.47
C LYS A 139 -7.45 -19.06 8.87
N ASP A 140 -8.57 -19.28 8.18
CA ASP A 140 -9.45 -20.44 8.36
C ASP A 140 -8.95 -21.70 7.63
N GLY A 141 -7.79 -21.61 6.96
CA GLY A 141 -7.18 -22.70 6.19
C GLY A 141 -7.65 -22.78 4.74
N VAL A 142 -8.69 -22.04 4.34
CA VAL A 142 -9.16 -21.98 2.96
C VAL A 142 -8.15 -21.22 2.09
N CYS A 143 -8.03 -21.59 0.82
CA CYS A 143 -7.20 -20.86 -0.14
C CYS A 143 -8.05 -19.92 -0.99
N MET A 144 -7.62 -18.66 -1.11
CA MET A 144 -8.16 -17.70 -2.07
C MET A 144 -7.25 -17.65 -3.30
N LEU A 145 -7.85 -17.73 -4.49
CA LEU A 145 -7.14 -17.57 -5.77
C LEU A 145 -7.02 -16.08 -6.10
N ILE A 146 -5.81 -15.61 -6.43
CA ILE A 146 -5.57 -14.23 -6.88
C ILE A 146 -4.78 -14.21 -8.18
N GLU A 147 -4.94 -13.13 -8.94
CA GLU A 147 -4.07 -12.78 -10.06
C GLU A 147 -3.14 -11.63 -9.69
N ALA A 148 -1.90 -11.67 -10.18
CA ALA A 148 -0.91 -10.65 -9.89
C ALA A 148 -0.05 -10.35 -11.12
N ASN A 149 0.34 -9.08 -11.26
CA ASN A 149 1.30 -8.64 -12.25
C ASN A 149 2.73 -8.84 -11.72
N VAL A 150 3.58 -9.51 -12.49
CA VAL A 150 4.98 -9.77 -12.15
C VAL A 150 5.80 -8.51 -12.37
N VAL A 151 6.53 -8.08 -11.36
CA VAL A 151 7.41 -6.90 -11.40
C VAL A 151 8.79 -7.22 -10.83
N PRO A 152 9.87 -6.55 -11.28
CA PRO A 152 11.21 -6.82 -10.78
C PRO A 152 11.34 -6.61 -9.25
N LYS A 153 10.73 -5.53 -8.76
CA LYS A 153 10.70 -5.13 -7.34
C LYS A 153 9.38 -4.39 -7.09
N ILE A 154 8.83 -4.56 -5.89
CA ILE A 154 7.59 -3.87 -5.47
C ILE A 154 7.94 -2.60 -4.68
N THR A 155 8.78 -2.75 -3.66
CA THR A 155 9.22 -1.67 -2.77
C THR A 155 10.63 -1.98 -2.27
N GLY A 156 11.28 -0.95 -1.73
CA GLY A 156 12.40 -1.12 -0.81
C GLY A 156 12.04 -1.96 0.42
N SER A 157 13.03 -2.26 1.26
CA SER A 157 12.78 -2.94 2.53
C SER A 157 11.94 -2.06 3.47
N ILE A 158 10.92 -2.65 4.08
CA ILE A 158 10.16 -1.98 5.15
C ILE A 158 10.91 -2.16 6.45
N LEU A 159 11.22 -1.04 7.10
CA LEU A 159 11.78 -1.04 8.44
C LEU A 159 10.63 -1.24 9.46
N ARG A 160 10.66 -2.36 10.18
CA ARG A 160 9.69 -2.66 11.25
C ARG A 160 10.37 -2.42 12.58
N ARG A 161 9.84 -1.48 13.35
CA ARG A 161 10.36 -1.11 14.67
C ARG A 161 9.59 -1.82 15.77
N PRO A 162 10.24 -2.16 16.89
CA PRO A 162 9.53 -2.72 18.03
C PRO A 162 8.48 -1.75 18.56
N LEU A 163 7.40 -2.30 19.10
CA LEU A 163 6.37 -1.53 19.79
C LEU A 163 6.85 -1.11 21.17
N GLN A 164 6.26 -0.03 21.69
CA GLN A 164 6.36 0.28 23.12
C GLN A 164 5.81 -0.88 23.95
N ILE A 165 6.37 -1.07 25.14
CA ILE A 165 6.12 -2.29 25.93
C ILE A 165 4.66 -2.41 26.39
N ASP A 166 4.04 -1.29 26.76
CA ASP A 166 2.62 -1.19 27.12
C ASP A 166 1.70 -1.52 25.93
N VAL A 167 2.00 -0.99 24.74
CA VAL A 167 1.29 -1.32 23.49
C VAL A 167 1.45 -2.79 23.17
N TYR A 168 2.66 -3.33 23.29
CA TYR A 168 2.96 -4.72 23.01
C TYR A 168 2.19 -5.65 23.96
N GLU A 169 2.17 -5.36 25.26
CA GLU A 169 1.41 -6.14 26.25
C GLU A 169 -0.10 -6.02 26.03
N ASN A 170 -0.61 -4.83 25.68
CA ASN A 170 -2.03 -4.64 25.31
C ASN A 170 -2.42 -5.48 24.10
N VAL A 171 -1.59 -5.45 23.05
CA VAL A 171 -1.81 -6.28 21.85
C VAL A 171 -1.75 -7.76 22.23
N LYS A 172 -0.74 -8.21 23.00
CA LYS A 172 -0.64 -9.60 23.46
C LYS A 172 -1.87 -10.06 24.25
N CYS A 173 -2.33 -9.24 25.19
CA CYS A 173 -3.50 -9.54 26.01
C CYS A 173 -4.74 -9.79 25.13
N LEU A 174 -4.95 -8.96 24.11
CA LEU A 174 -6.01 -9.14 23.11
C LEU A 174 -5.78 -10.36 22.21
N CYS A 175 -4.52 -10.64 21.85
CA CYS A 175 -4.14 -11.75 20.98
C CYS A 175 -4.33 -13.14 21.59
N ASN A 176 -4.49 -13.25 22.91
CA ASN A 176 -4.88 -14.51 23.55
C ASN A 176 -6.18 -15.08 22.94
N ASN A 177 -7.02 -14.23 22.33
CA ASN A 177 -8.24 -14.62 21.63
C ASN A 177 -8.23 -14.28 20.13
N LEU A 178 -7.20 -13.58 19.63
CA LEU A 178 -7.16 -13.03 18.27
C LEU A 178 -5.88 -13.45 17.54
N GLN A 179 -6.03 -14.09 16.38
CA GLN A 179 -4.90 -14.45 15.52
C GLN A 179 -4.39 -13.24 14.74
N LEU A 180 -3.16 -12.81 15.01
CA LEU A 180 -2.49 -11.76 14.23
C LEU A 180 -2.16 -12.27 12.82
N ALA A 181 -2.20 -11.32 11.88
CA ALA A 181 -1.89 -11.56 10.47
C ALA A 181 -0.38 -11.49 10.18
N ASP A 182 0.42 -10.94 11.09
CA ASP A 182 1.88 -10.81 10.97
C ASP A 182 2.53 -10.90 12.36
N THR A 183 3.85 -11.05 12.40
CA THR A 183 4.62 -11.04 13.65
C THR A 183 4.68 -9.64 14.25
N LEU A 184 4.85 -9.55 15.57
CA LEU A 184 5.22 -8.29 16.22
C LEU A 184 6.76 -8.21 16.28
N PRO A 185 7.39 -7.20 15.68
CA PRO A 185 8.84 -7.04 15.77
C PRO A 185 9.26 -6.81 17.22
N SER A 186 10.24 -7.58 17.70
CA SER A 186 10.84 -7.42 19.04
C SER A 186 12.10 -6.54 19.01
N CYS A 187 12.66 -6.34 17.83
CA CYS A 187 13.81 -5.47 17.56
C CYS A 187 13.64 -4.80 16.20
N LEU A 188 14.56 -3.90 15.86
CA LEU A 188 14.58 -3.27 14.55
C LEU A 188 14.87 -4.33 13.48
N GLU A 189 13.92 -4.58 12.58
CA GLU A 189 14.09 -5.55 11.49
C GLU A 189 13.75 -4.93 10.13
N SER A 190 14.49 -5.35 9.11
CA SER A 190 14.24 -4.99 7.71
C SER A 190 13.50 -6.14 7.03
N SER A 191 12.28 -5.87 6.55
CA SER A 191 11.42 -6.86 5.91
C SER A 191 11.25 -6.57 4.42
N THR A 192 11.44 -7.59 3.58
CA THR A 192 11.15 -7.48 2.14
C THR A 192 9.70 -7.86 1.85
N ILE A 193 8.99 -7.02 1.10
CA ILE A 193 7.65 -7.34 0.60
C ILE A 193 7.76 -8.09 -0.73
N LYS A 194 7.10 -9.25 -0.81
CA LYS A 194 7.12 -10.09 -2.02
C LYS A 194 5.84 -9.98 -2.85
N ILE A 195 4.73 -9.57 -2.23
CA ILE A 195 3.43 -9.36 -2.85
C ILE A 195 2.83 -8.04 -2.34
N ARG A 196 2.21 -7.25 -3.22
CA ARG A 196 1.41 -6.09 -2.83
C ARG A 196 -0.01 -6.29 -3.33
N ILE A 197 -0.96 -6.36 -2.40
CA ILE A 197 -2.38 -6.45 -2.70
C ILE A 197 -2.90 -5.05 -3.00
N GLY A 198 -3.39 -4.87 -4.22
CA GLY A 198 -4.07 -3.65 -4.64
C GLY A 198 -5.55 -3.65 -4.29
N ASN A 199 -6.21 -2.55 -4.63
CA ASN A 199 -7.64 -2.35 -4.48
C ASN A 199 -8.50 -3.34 -5.29
N ASP A 200 -7.91 -4.06 -6.24
CA ASP A 200 -8.54 -5.17 -6.95
C ASP A 200 -8.89 -6.37 -6.05
N TYR A 201 -8.20 -6.56 -4.92
CA TYR A 201 -8.53 -7.58 -3.92
C TYR A 201 -8.60 -7.04 -2.48
N TYR A 202 -8.20 -5.80 -2.22
CA TYR A 202 -8.11 -5.23 -0.87
C TYR A 202 -9.41 -5.38 -0.07
N LEU A 203 -10.54 -4.98 -0.67
CA LEU A 203 -11.84 -5.01 -0.02
C LEU A 203 -12.44 -6.42 0.09
N ASP A 204 -11.94 -7.38 -0.69
CA ASP A 204 -12.32 -8.80 -0.54
C ASP A 204 -11.65 -9.45 0.68
N ILE A 205 -10.54 -8.88 1.15
CA ILE A 205 -9.70 -9.42 2.24
C ILE A 205 -9.97 -8.71 3.56
N ILE A 206 -10.10 -7.38 3.54
CA ILE A 206 -10.38 -6.57 4.74
C ILE A 206 -11.82 -6.77 5.19
N LEU A 207 -12.00 -6.87 6.51
CA LEU A 207 -13.30 -6.99 7.16
C LEU A 207 -13.64 -5.67 7.89
N PRO A 208 -14.92 -5.41 8.20
CA PRO A 208 -15.33 -4.13 8.79
C PRO A 208 -14.87 -3.95 10.25
N GLN A 209 -14.39 -5.01 10.93
CA GLN A 209 -13.99 -4.91 12.33
C GLN A 209 -12.69 -4.11 12.48
N LYS A 210 -12.68 -3.18 13.44
CA LYS A 210 -11.52 -2.42 13.87
C LYS A 210 -11.51 -2.31 15.39
N ILE A 211 -10.35 -2.52 16.00
CA ILE A 211 -10.10 -2.31 17.43
C ILE A 211 -9.03 -1.22 17.54
N GLU A 212 -9.30 -0.18 18.33
CA GLU A 212 -8.30 0.83 18.66
C GLU A 212 -7.46 0.35 19.84
N ILE A 213 -6.14 0.31 19.65
CA ILE A 213 -5.19 -0.07 20.71
C ILE A 213 -4.77 1.17 21.50
N GLN A 214 -4.49 2.25 20.77
CA GLN A 214 -4.21 3.58 21.28
C GLN A 214 -4.56 4.58 20.18
N GLN A 215 -4.52 5.88 20.51
CA GLN A 215 -4.85 6.92 19.55
C GLN A 215 -4.04 6.79 18.25
N GLY A 216 -4.72 6.45 17.16
CA GLY A 216 -4.10 6.32 15.85
C GLY A 216 -3.49 4.96 15.50
N LEU A 217 -3.48 3.98 16.42
CA LEU A 217 -3.02 2.60 16.19
C LEU A 217 -4.17 1.61 16.35
N TYR A 218 -4.31 0.71 15.38
CA TYR A 218 -5.48 -0.17 15.28
C TYR A 218 -5.11 -1.60 14.93
N LEU A 219 -5.93 -2.55 15.40
CA LEU A 219 -6.06 -3.87 14.79
C LEU A 219 -7.23 -3.84 13.80
N LEU A 220 -6.94 -4.13 12.53
CA LEU A 220 -7.94 -4.29 11.48
C LEU A 220 -8.24 -5.77 11.26
N GLY A 221 -9.52 -6.13 11.26
CA GLY A 221 -9.96 -7.48 10.95
C GLY A 221 -9.75 -7.79 9.48
N SER A 222 -9.23 -8.99 9.18
CA SER A 222 -9.14 -9.48 7.81
C SER A 222 -9.37 -11.01 7.73
N LYS A 223 -9.54 -11.50 6.51
CA LYS A 223 -9.52 -12.95 6.20
C LYS A 223 -8.14 -13.59 6.43
N LEU A 224 -7.08 -12.78 6.58
CA LEU A 224 -5.71 -13.25 6.82
C LEU A 224 -5.28 -13.16 8.30
N GLY A 225 -6.15 -12.62 9.17
CA GLY A 225 -5.86 -12.38 10.59
C GLY A 225 -6.07 -10.91 10.96
N TRP A 226 -5.72 -10.54 12.18
CA TRP A 226 -5.75 -9.15 12.64
C TRP A 226 -4.48 -8.41 12.25
N ILE A 227 -4.62 -7.33 11.51
CA ILE A 227 -3.51 -6.53 10.98
C ILE A 227 -3.28 -5.35 11.92
N LEU A 228 -2.11 -5.29 12.55
CA LEU A 228 -1.70 -4.12 13.33
C LEU A 228 -1.20 -3.01 12.40
N THR A 229 -1.80 -1.83 12.47
CA THR A 229 -1.48 -0.71 11.56
C THR A 229 -1.86 0.64 12.14
N GLY A 230 -1.20 1.69 11.65
CA GLY A 230 -1.46 3.06 12.05
C GLY A 230 -0.22 3.73 12.65
N ARG A 231 -0.45 4.84 13.34
CA ARG A 231 0.63 5.63 13.97
C ARG A 231 0.87 5.12 15.37
N SER A 232 2.11 4.74 15.64
CA SER A 232 2.61 4.55 16.99
C SER A 232 3.46 5.74 17.36
N GLN A 233 3.19 6.32 18.53
CA GLN A 233 4.05 7.34 19.09
C GLN A 233 5.44 6.73 19.38
N LEU A 234 6.49 7.49 19.09
CA LEU A 234 7.81 7.23 19.67
C LEU A 234 7.77 7.72 21.11
N SER A 235 8.38 6.96 22.02
CA SER A 235 8.70 7.51 23.35
C SER A 235 9.85 8.48 23.18
N ASP A 236 9.75 9.65 23.82
CA ASP A 236 10.90 10.50 24.12
C ASP A 236 11.99 9.74 24.89
#